data_AF-A0A349JCX8-F1
#
_entry.id   AF-A0A349JCX8-F1
#
_cell.length_a   1.000
_cell.length_b   1.000
_cell.length_c   1.000
_cell.angle_alpha   90.00
_cell.angle_beta   90.00
_cell.angle_gamma   90.00
#
_symmetry.space_group_name_H-M   'P 1'
#
loop_
_entity.id
_entity.type
_entity.pdbx_description
1 polymer ?
#
loop_
_entity_poly.entity_id
_entity_poly.type
_entity_poly.pdbx_seq_one_letter_code
_entity_poly.pdbx_strand_id
1 'polypeptide(L)'
;AGDGPRGLGLRLVRDACAVVPDSADQMAWIAAADGFRLRLSPFVSRALGGALPGLTDELLGGVGRDVCRWAVHPGGPRILDDVQRVLALPGEALAPSREALRVAGNRSSGTVLAIIGDMCRDTWSGPLAAYAFGPGLTAEGILLHRHA
;
A
#
# COMPACT_ATOMS: atom_id res chain seq x y z
N ALA A 1 35.93 -13.00 5.33
CA ALA A 1 34.75 -12.64 6.15
C ALA A 1 33.62 -12.33 5.18
N GLY A 2 32.56 -13.13 5.20
CA GLY A 2 31.59 -13.23 4.10
C GLY A 2 30.70 -12.00 3.92
N ASP A 3 30.59 -11.55 2.67
CA ASP A 3 29.52 -10.65 2.21
C ASP A 3 28.26 -11.53 2.06
N GLY A 4 27.51 -11.68 3.14
CA GLY A 4 26.13 -12.20 3.06
C GLY A 4 25.31 -11.29 2.14
N PRO A 5 24.14 -11.75 1.64
CA PRO A 5 23.33 -10.91 0.76
C PRO A 5 23.09 -9.55 1.44
N ARG A 6 23.57 -8.47 0.82
CA ARG A 6 23.29 -7.10 1.26
C ARG A 6 21.79 -6.90 1.11
N GLY A 7 21.07 -7.01 2.23
CA GLY A 7 19.64 -6.76 2.26
C GLY A 7 19.32 -5.35 1.80
N LEU A 8 18.06 -5.07 1.49
CA LEU A 8 17.59 -3.76 0.99
C LEU A 8 17.74 -2.59 1.99
N GLY A 9 18.37 -2.83 3.15
CA GLY A 9 18.49 -1.86 4.24
C GLY A 9 17.17 -1.54 4.93
N LEU A 10 16.11 -2.32 4.68
CA LEU A 10 14.77 -2.09 5.22
C LEU A 10 14.58 -2.79 6.55
N ARG A 11 14.08 -2.05 7.54
CA ARG A 11 13.63 -2.57 8.84
C ARG A 11 12.14 -2.29 9.01
N LEU A 12 11.37 -3.30 9.39
CA LEU A 12 9.98 -3.11 9.82
C LEU A 12 9.94 -2.35 11.15
N VAL A 13 9.19 -1.25 11.20
CA VAL A 13 9.03 -0.41 12.38
C VAL A 13 7.69 -0.66 13.05
N ARG A 14 6.62 -0.72 12.25
CA ARG A 14 5.24 -0.91 12.72
C ARG A 14 4.39 -1.50 11.60
N ASP A 15 3.36 -2.23 11.97
CA ASP A 15 2.24 -2.61 11.12
C ASP A 15 0.93 -2.12 11.76
N ALA A 16 -0.09 -1.95 10.92
CA ALA A 16 -1.44 -1.59 11.36
C ALA A 16 -2.45 -2.18 10.36
N CYS A 17 -3.63 -2.53 10.85
CA CYS A 17 -4.71 -3.12 10.06
C CYS A 17 -6.04 -2.44 10.38
N ALA A 18 -6.83 -2.15 9.36
CA ALA A 18 -8.19 -1.66 9.51
C ALA A 18 -9.16 -2.45 8.62
N VAL A 19 -10.14 -3.09 9.25
CA VAL A 19 -11.27 -3.72 8.56
C VAL A 19 -12.42 -2.72 8.51
N VAL A 20 -12.88 -2.38 7.31
CA VAL A 20 -13.98 -1.44 7.14
C VAL A 20 -15.30 -2.13 7.50
N PRO A 21 -16.09 -1.60 8.44
CA PRO A 21 -17.39 -2.19 8.79
C PRO A 21 -18.32 -2.31 7.59
N ASP A 22 -19.19 -3.33 7.60
CA ASP A 22 -20.25 -3.54 6.60
C ASP A 22 -19.76 -3.53 5.14
N SER A 23 -18.53 -4.01 4.90
CA SER A 23 -17.89 -3.95 3.58
C SER A 23 -17.41 -5.30 3.04
N ALA A 24 -17.81 -6.40 3.70
CA ALA A 24 -17.44 -7.77 3.32
C ALA A 24 -17.87 -8.13 1.89
N ASP A 25 -18.90 -7.46 1.38
CA ASP A 25 -19.38 -7.67 0.03
C ASP A 25 -18.70 -6.81 -1.05
N GLN A 26 -17.95 -5.78 -0.64
CA GLN A 26 -17.33 -4.82 -1.54
C GLN A 26 -16.16 -5.41 -2.34
N MET A 27 -15.43 -6.35 -1.75
CA MET A 27 -14.37 -7.09 -2.43
C MET A 27 -14.33 -8.52 -1.90
N ALA A 28 -14.51 -9.51 -2.78
CA ALA A 28 -14.50 -10.92 -2.40
C ALA A 28 -14.00 -11.81 -3.52
N TRP A 29 -13.30 -12.87 -3.15
CA TRP A 29 -13.00 -13.99 -4.05
C TRP A 29 -14.06 -15.08 -3.85
N ILE A 30 -14.72 -15.47 -4.94
CA ILE A 30 -15.74 -16.50 -4.95
C ILE A 30 -15.15 -17.73 -5.66
N ALA A 31 -15.02 -18.83 -4.93
CA ALA A 31 -14.62 -20.10 -5.52
C ALA A 31 -15.73 -20.61 -6.46
N ALA A 32 -15.34 -21.07 -7.64
CA ALA A 32 -16.20 -21.62 -8.67
C ALA A 32 -15.55 -22.87 -9.29
N ALA A 33 -16.32 -23.64 -10.07
CA ALA A 33 -15.82 -24.87 -10.70
C ALA A 33 -14.62 -24.63 -11.64
N ASP A 34 -14.49 -23.42 -12.17
CA ASP A 34 -13.47 -22.98 -13.13
C ASP A 34 -12.37 -22.09 -12.50
N GLY A 35 -12.33 -21.95 -11.16
CA GLY A 35 -11.31 -21.17 -10.46
C GLY A 35 -11.91 -20.16 -9.48
N PHE A 36 -11.36 -18.94 -9.46
CA PHE A 36 -11.77 -17.88 -8.54
C PHE A 36 -12.34 -16.68 -9.32
N ARG A 37 -13.51 -16.20 -8.91
CA ARG A 37 -14.16 -15.01 -9.46
C ARG A 37 -14.02 -13.87 -8.48
N LEU A 38 -13.45 -12.75 -8.95
CA LEU A 38 -13.38 -11.53 -8.15
C LEU A 38 -14.73 -10.80 -8.24
N ARG A 39 -15.38 -10.59 -7.10
CA ARG A 39 -16.41 -9.56 -6.95
C ARG A 39 -15.73 -8.29 -6.48
N LEU A 40 -15.93 -7.20 -7.22
CA LEU A 40 -15.37 -5.88 -6.89
C LEU A 40 -16.44 -4.81 -7.08
N SER A 41 -16.80 -4.15 -5.98
CA SER A 41 -17.74 -3.03 -5.97
C SER A 41 -17.06 -1.75 -6.46
N PRO A 42 -17.77 -0.88 -7.21
CA PRO A 42 -17.26 0.44 -7.58
C PRO A 42 -17.05 1.36 -6.36
N PHE A 43 -17.58 1.02 -5.19
CA PHE A 43 -17.49 1.82 -3.96
C PHE A 43 -16.30 1.49 -3.06
N VAL A 44 -15.46 0.50 -3.40
CA VAL A 44 -14.27 0.10 -2.63
C VAL A 44 -13.41 1.30 -2.23
N SER A 45 -13.10 2.15 -3.21
CA SER A 45 -12.39 3.42 -3.04
C SER A 45 -12.98 4.33 -1.94
N ARG A 46 -14.30 4.43 -1.86
CA ARG A 46 -14.99 5.28 -0.86
C ARG A 46 -14.91 4.67 0.53
N ALA A 47 -15.08 3.36 0.63
CA ALA A 47 -15.00 2.62 1.89
C ALA A 47 -13.60 2.74 2.53
N LEU A 48 -12.53 2.65 1.72
CA LEU A 48 -11.16 2.86 2.20
C LEU A 48 -10.93 4.28 2.75
N GLY A 49 -11.53 5.29 2.12
CA GLY A 49 -11.34 6.67 2.53
C GLY A 49 -11.76 6.98 3.98
N GLY A 50 -12.69 6.19 4.55
CA GLY A 50 -13.09 6.34 5.95
C GLY A 50 -12.10 5.75 6.95
N ALA A 51 -11.45 4.63 6.62
CA ALA A 51 -10.54 3.93 7.53
C ALA A 51 -9.08 4.43 7.45
N LEU A 52 -8.67 4.96 6.30
CA LEU A 52 -7.29 5.34 6.03
C LEU A 52 -6.70 6.39 6.99
N PRO A 53 -7.41 7.45 7.42
CA PRO A 53 -6.84 8.42 8.34
C PRO A 53 -6.44 7.81 9.69
N GLY A 54 -7.34 7.05 10.32
CA GLY A 54 -7.08 6.39 11.61
C GLY A 54 -5.97 5.35 11.51
N LEU A 55 -6.00 4.53 10.45
CA LEU A 55 -4.93 3.58 10.15
C LEU A 55 -3.58 4.28 9.99
N THR A 56 -3.55 5.42 9.29
CA THR A 56 -2.32 6.19 9.04
C THR A 56 -1.77 6.78 10.32
N ASP A 57 -2.64 7.31 11.18
CA ASP A 57 -2.21 7.92 12.44
C ASP A 57 -1.63 6.87 13.40
N GLU A 58 -2.24 5.68 13.47
CA GLU A 58 -1.72 4.51 14.18
C GLU A 58 -0.37 4.05 13.59
N LEU A 59 -0.32 3.86 12.26
CA LEU A 59 0.86 3.36 11.57
C LEU A 59 2.07 4.29 11.74
N LEU A 60 1.85 5.60 11.59
CA LEU A 60 2.93 6.58 11.70
C LEU A 60 3.32 6.84 13.15
N GLY A 61 2.39 6.78 14.10
CA GLY A 61 2.64 6.95 15.54
C GLY A 61 3.55 8.14 15.85
N GLY A 62 3.24 9.29 15.25
CA GLY A 62 3.97 10.55 15.42
C GLY A 62 5.01 10.88 14.33
N VAL A 63 5.33 9.95 13.42
CA VAL A 63 6.17 10.27 12.25
C VAL A 63 5.43 11.20 11.30
N GLY A 64 6.07 12.28 10.86
CA GLY A 64 5.50 13.24 9.90
C GLY A 64 5.23 12.59 8.54
N ARG A 65 4.06 12.88 7.94
CA ARG A 65 3.69 12.38 6.60
C ARG A 65 4.60 12.94 5.50
N ASP A 66 5.15 14.14 5.71
CA ASP A 66 6.04 14.88 4.83
C ASP A 66 7.44 14.27 4.73
N VAL A 67 7.89 13.55 5.76
CA VAL A 67 9.18 12.84 5.76
C VAL A 67 9.07 11.40 5.26
N CYS A 68 7.85 10.90 5.08
CA CYS A 68 7.59 9.54 4.59
C CYS A 68 7.65 9.47 3.07
N ARG A 69 8.32 8.42 2.58
CA ARG A 69 8.06 7.89 1.24
C ARG A 69 6.80 7.02 1.26
N TRP A 70 6.13 6.86 0.11
CA TRP A 70 4.85 6.17 0.02
C TRP A 70 4.85 5.08 -1.06
N ALA A 71 4.46 3.86 -0.68
CA ALA A 71 4.26 2.72 -1.56
C ALA A 71 2.84 2.17 -1.41
N VAL A 72 1.92 2.57 -2.28
CA VAL A 72 0.50 2.22 -2.16
C VAL A 72 0.15 1.21 -3.24
N HIS A 73 -0.40 0.06 -2.85
CA HIS A 73 -0.91 -0.94 -3.78
C HIS A 73 -2.00 -0.33 -4.69
N PRO A 74 -1.77 -0.29 -6.01
CA PRO A 74 -2.75 0.23 -6.95
C PRO A 74 -3.70 -0.89 -7.39
N GLY A 75 -4.82 -1.05 -6.67
CA GLY A 75 -5.93 -1.87 -7.15
C GLY A 75 -6.44 -1.41 -8.53
N GLY A 76 -6.32 -0.10 -8.78
CA GLY A 76 -6.53 0.62 -10.03
C GLY A 76 -6.15 2.11 -9.83
N PRO A 77 -6.23 2.97 -10.86
CA PRO A 77 -5.79 4.37 -10.76
C PRO A 77 -6.57 5.15 -9.69
N ARG A 78 -7.88 4.89 -9.58
CA ARG A 78 -8.78 5.55 -8.63
C ARG A 78 -8.38 5.34 -7.16
N ILE A 79 -7.80 4.19 -6.82
CA ILE A 79 -7.32 3.91 -5.46
C ILE A 79 -6.21 4.90 -5.08
N LEU A 80 -5.27 5.15 -6.00
CA LEU A 80 -4.18 6.10 -5.76
C LEU A 80 -4.70 7.53 -5.61
N ASP A 81 -5.66 7.94 -6.44
CA ASP A 81 -6.27 9.27 -6.36
C ASP A 81 -7.00 9.47 -5.02
N ASP A 82 -7.74 8.47 -4.57
CA ASP A 82 -8.46 8.54 -3.29
C ASP A 82 -7.51 8.54 -2.09
N VAL A 83 -6.47 7.69 -2.09
CA VAL A 83 -5.46 7.69 -1.01
C VAL A 83 -4.74 9.03 -0.95
N GLN A 84 -4.30 9.56 -2.09
CA GLN A 84 -3.63 10.86 -2.18
C GLN A 84 -4.51 11.98 -1.62
N ARG A 85 -5.80 12.00 -2.01
CA ARG A 85 -6.76 13.01 -1.54
C ARG A 85 -7.07 12.87 -0.05
N VAL A 86 -7.36 11.66 0.43
CA VAL A 86 -7.77 11.41 1.82
C VAL A 86 -6.63 11.69 2.80
N LEU A 87 -5.40 11.37 2.42
CA LEU A 87 -4.21 11.60 3.27
C LEU A 87 -3.55 12.95 3.03
N ALA A 88 -4.07 13.75 2.09
CA ALA A 88 -3.53 15.05 1.66
C ALA A 88 -2.05 14.97 1.25
N LEU A 89 -1.70 13.95 0.47
CA LEU A 89 -0.32 13.74 0.03
C LEU A 89 0.08 14.68 -1.11
N PRO A 90 1.36 15.08 -1.20
CA PRO A 90 1.91 15.80 -2.35
C PRO A 90 1.66 15.08 -3.68
N GLY A 91 1.63 15.83 -4.78
CA GLY A 91 1.27 15.32 -6.11
C GLY A 91 2.15 14.17 -6.59
N GLU A 92 3.43 14.23 -6.26
CA GLU A 92 4.48 13.28 -6.61
C GLU A 92 4.62 12.11 -5.61
N ALA A 93 3.96 12.16 -4.46
CA ALA A 93 4.15 11.17 -3.38
C ALA A 93 3.86 9.73 -3.83
N LEU A 94 2.88 9.55 -4.74
CA LEU A 94 2.48 8.24 -5.27
C LEU A 94 3.07 7.93 -6.65
N ALA A 95 4.05 8.70 -7.14
CA ALA A 95 4.68 8.46 -8.44
C ALA A 95 5.21 7.02 -8.60
N PRO A 96 5.90 6.40 -7.62
CA PRO A 96 6.34 5.00 -7.74
C PRO A 96 5.19 4.02 -7.93
N SER A 97 4.05 4.26 -7.27
CA SER A 97 2.87 3.40 -7.34
C SER A 97 2.13 3.56 -8.67
N ARG A 98 2.05 4.79 -9.19
CA ARG A 98 1.49 5.09 -10.52
C ARG A 98 2.35 4.47 -11.62
N GLU A 99 3.68 4.54 -11.49
CA GLU A 99 4.60 3.97 -12.46
C GLU A 99 4.50 2.43 -12.49
N ALA A 100 4.46 1.79 -11.32
CA ALA A 100 4.24 0.35 -11.25
C ALA A 100 2.92 -0.06 -11.90
N LEU A 101 1.82 0.66 -11.64
CA LEU A 101 0.54 0.40 -12.31
C LEU A 101 0.66 0.55 -13.84
N ARG A 102 1.35 1.57 -14.32
CA ARG A 102 1.53 1.86 -15.75
C ARG A 102 2.36 0.78 -16.47
N VAL A 103 3.46 0.34 -15.87
CA VAL A 103 4.40 -0.61 -16.47
C VAL A 103 3.90 -2.05 -16.35
N ALA A 104 3.29 -2.38 -15.22
CA ALA A 104 3.11 -3.75 -14.79
C ALA A 104 1.66 -4.15 -14.53
N GLY A 105 0.75 -3.18 -14.41
CA GLY A 105 -0.62 -3.43 -13.98
C GLY A 105 -0.74 -3.88 -12.53
N ASN A 106 -1.94 -4.29 -12.14
CA ASN A 106 -2.21 -4.91 -10.85
C ASN A 106 -1.86 -6.41 -10.91
N ARG A 107 -0.81 -6.81 -10.18
CA ARG A 107 -0.33 -8.20 -10.02
C ARG A 107 -0.68 -8.75 -8.64
N SER A 108 -1.79 -8.29 -8.06
CA SER A 108 -2.23 -8.66 -6.72
C SER A 108 -1.16 -8.31 -5.66
N SER A 109 -0.97 -9.17 -4.66
CA SER A 109 -0.06 -8.97 -3.52
C SER A 109 1.38 -8.65 -3.92
N GLY A 110 1.86 -9.16 -5.07
CA GLY A 110 3.22 -8.89 -5.53
C GLY A 110 3.47 -7.43 -5.92
N THR A 111 2.43 -6.64 -6.19
CA THR A 111 2.60 -5.26 -6.68
C THR A 111 3.22 -4.33 -5.64
N VAL A 112 2.79 -4.39 -4.37
CA VAL A 112 3.36 -3.49 -3.34
C VAL A 112 4.83 -3.81 -3.06
N LEU A 113 5.19 -5.10 -3.09
CA LEU A 113 6.57 -5.54 -2.93
C LEU A 113 7.45 -5.09 -4.11
N ALA A 114 6.92 -5.16 -5.33
CA ALA A 114 7.61 -4.65 -6.51
C ALA A 114 7.83 -3.13 -6.42
N ILE A 115 6.84 -2.37 -5.97
CA ILE A 115 6.97 -0.91 -5.75
C ILE A 115 8.10 -0.62 -4.74
N ILE A 116 8.11 -1.31 -3.60
CA ILE A 116 9.14 -1.14 -2.57
C ILE A 116 10.53 -1.50 -3.13
N GLY A 117 10.64 -2.64 -3.83
CA GLY A 117 11.89 -3.06 -4.46
C GLY A 117 12.40 -2.08 -5.50
N ASP A 118 11.51 -1.50 -6.29
CA ASP A 118 11.81 -0.48 -7.29
C ASP A 118 12.33 0.80 -6.65
N MET A 119 11.68 1.27 -5.59
CA MET A 119 12.13 2.42 -4.79
C MET A 119 13.49 2.16 -4.13
N CYS A 120 13.83 0.91 -3.85
CA CYS A 120 15.10 0.54 -3.26
C CYS A 120 16.28 0.58 -4.25
N ARG A 121 16.04 0.74 -5.56
CA ARG A 121 17.12 0.91 -6.55
C ARG A 121 17.85 2.24 -6.43
N ASP A 122 17.17 3.28 -5.94
CA ASP A 122 17.76 4.59 -5.68
C ASP A 122 18.35 4.67 -4.27
N THR A 123 19.33 5.53 -4.05
CA THR A 123 19.88 5.78 -2.70
C THR A 123 18.97 6.70 -1.91
N TRP A 124 18.48 6.25 -0.77
CA TRP A 124 17.75 7.07 0.21
C TRP A 124 17.74 6.41 1.59
N SER A 125 17.48 7.21 2.61
CA SER A 125 17.25 6.76 3.99
C SER A 125 16.01 7.45 4.55
N GLY A 126 15.42 6.86 5.59
CA GLY A 126 14.23 7.40 6.25
C GLY A 126 13.01 6.48 6.22
N PRO A 127 11.84 7.00 6.62
CA PRO A 127 10.62 6.21 6.71
C PRO A 127 9.94 5.98 5.35
N LEU A 128 9.33 4.82 5.20
CA LEU A 128 8.51 4.43 4.06
C LEU A 128 7.21 3.80 4.57
N ALA A 129 6.08 4.46 4.29
CA ALA A 129 4.76 3.92 4.55
C ALA A 129 4.28 3.15 3.32
N ALA A 130 3.91 1.88 3.51
CA ALA A 130 3.35 1.06 2.46
C ALA A 130 1.95 0.57 2.82
N TYR A 131 1.04 0.57 1.84
CA TYR A 131 -0.34 0.16 2.02
C TYR A 131 -0.75 -0.90 1.00
N ALA A 132 -1.58 -1.83 1.44
CA ALA A 132 -2.29 -2.77 0.57
C ALA A 132 -3.76 -2.87 0.96
N PHE A 133 -4.60 -3.24 -0.01
CA PHE A 133 -6.04 -3.35 0.15
C PHE A 133 -6.52 -4.70 -0.36
N GLY A 134 -7.41 -5.35 0.38
CA GLY A 134 -7.88 -6.68 0.06
C GLY A 134 -9.31 -6.97 0.53
N PRO A 135 -9.82 -8.19 0.30
CA PRO A 135 -11.16 -8.59 0.70
C PRO A 135 -11.42 -8.35 2.19
N GLY A 136 -12.62 -7.86 2.52
CA GLY A 136 -12.97 -7.51 3.90
C GLY A 136 -13.99 -6.38 4.02
N LEU A 137 -13.84 -5.24 3.37
CA LEU A 137 -12.65 -4.62 2.79
C LEU A 137 -11.63 -4.31 3.89
N THR A 138 -10.39 -4.75 3.68
CA THR A 138 -9.29 -4.59 4.65
C THR A 138 -8.23 -3.68 4.07
N ALA A 139 -7.73 -2.75 4.89
CA ALA A 139 -6.56 -1.94 4.62
C ALA A 139 -5.43 -2.39 5.56
N GLU A 140 -4.30 -2.77 4.97
CA GLU A 140 -3.07 -3.15 5.66
C GLU A 140 -2.03 -2.06 5.45
N GLY A 141 -1.32 -1.70 6.52
CA GLY A 141 -0.25 -0.71 6.51
C GLY A 141 1.02 -1.26 7.16
N ILE A 142 2.18 -0.97 6.56
CA ILE A 142 3.47 -1.18 7.20
C ILE A 142 4.32 0.09 7.12
N LEU A 143 5.00 0.41 8.22
CA LEU A 143 6.01 1.44 8.30
C LEU A 143 7.37 0.75 8.28
N LEU A 144 8.15 1.04 7.25
CA LEU A 144 9.53 0.60 7.12
C LEU A 144 10.46 1.78 7.39
N HIS A 145 11.68 1.49 7.81
CA HIS A 145 12.78 2.44 7.84
C HIS A 145 13.92 1.90 6.99
N ARG A 146 14.41 2.71 6.04
CA ARG A 146 15.58 2.38 5.25
C ARG A 146 16.82 3.00 5.86
N HIS A 147 17.80 2.15 6.13
CA HIS A 147 19.16 2.53 6.49
C HIS A 147 20.00 2.71 5.23
N ALA A 148 20.91 3.69 5.27
CA ALA A 148 21.88 3.93 4.20
C ALA A 148 22.88 2.78 4.06
#